data_AF-A0A7C4KSX3-F1
#
_entry.id   AF-A0A7C4KSX3-F1
#
_cell.length_a   1.000
_cell.length_b   1.000
_cell.length_c   1.000
_cell.angle_alpha   90.00
_cell.angle_beta   90.00
_cell.angle_gamma   90.00
#
_symmetry.space_group_name_H-M   'P 1'
#
loop_
_entity.id
_entity.type
_entity.pdbx_description
1 polymer ?
#
loop_
_entity_poly.entity_id
_entity_poly.type
_entity_poly.pdbx_seq_one_letter_code
_entity_poly.pdbx_strand_id
1 'polypeptide(L)'
;MKLRLFCPVFALALSMAFGSGCGSPCKDLADKICDCMPTRLSQERCHTNVNAADSNTSISEEEEDRCQAILDSGRCTCEAIQAGDVSACGLANDAAALLGE
;
A
#
# COMPACT_ATOMS: atom_id res chain seq x y z
N MET A 1 38.92 -10.31 3.36
CA MET A 1 39.93 -9.48 4.05
C MET A 1 39.41 -8.06 4.22
N LYS A 2 39.30 -7.60 5.49
CA LYS A 2 39.52 -6.23 5.99
C LYS A 2 38.72 -5.03 5.39
N LEU A 3 37.55 -4.81 6.00
CA LEU A 3 37.14 -3.63 6.79
C LEU A 3 37.80 -2.26 6.47
N ARG A 4 36.97 -1.24 6.19
CA ARG A 4 37.23 0.14 6.65
C ARG A 4 35.97 0.74 7.30
N LEU A 5 35.92 0.54 8.61
CA LEU A 5 35.14 1.26 9.60
C LEU A 5 35.71 2.69 9.70
N PHE A 6 34.90 3.73 9.49
CA PHE A 6 35.22 5.09 9.93
C PHE A 6 33.93 5.83 10.33
N CYS A 7 34.01 6.51 11.47
CA CYS A 7 32.99 7.32 12.17
C CYS A 7 32.03 6.57 13.11
N PRO A 8 32.50 6.16 14.30
CA PRO A 8 31.62 6.00 15.46
C PRO A 8 31.28 7.39 16.02
N VAL A 9 30.13 7.54 16.66
CA VAL A 9 29.60 8.77 17.31
C VAL A 9 28.76 9.69 16.40
N PHE A 10 27.62 9.19 15.93
CA PHE A 10 26.40 10.02 15.90
C PHE A 10 25.20 9.14 16.18
N ALA A 11 24.61 9.35 17.35
CA ALA A 11 23.40 8.70 17.80
C ALA A 11 22.19 9.19 16.97
N LEU A 12 21.17 8.34 16.87
CA LEU A 12 19.84 8.60 16.32
C LEU A 12 19.76 9.00 14.84
N ALA A 13 19.45 8.03 13.99
CA ALA A 13 18.36 8.18 13.04
C ALA A 13 17.87 6.79 12.61
N LEU A 14 16.61 6.49 12.95
CA LEU A 14 15.78 5.54 12.24
C LEU A 14 15.87 5.86 10.75
N SER A 15 16.41 4.96 9.94
CA SER A 15 16.16 4.96 8.51
C SER A 15 15.48 3.65 8.18
N MET A 16 14.16 3.72 8.27
CA MET A 16 13.18 2.79 7.71
C MET A 16 13.68 2.21 6.38
N ALA A 17 14.15 0.97 6.43
CA ALA A 17 14.23 0.13 5.25
C ALA A 17 12.80 -0.38 4.97
N PHE A 18 11.94 0.47 4.42
CA PHE A 18 10.70 0.00 3.79
C PHE A 18 11.01 -0.38 2.34
N GLY A 19 11.07 -1.69 2.12
CA GLY A 19 10.63 -2.37 0.90
C GLY A 19 11.15 -1.88 -0.44
N SER A 20 12.29 -2.40 -0.87
CA SER A 20 12.43 -2.80 -2.28
C SER A 20 11.98 -4.26 -2.40
N GLY A 21 10.69 -4.50 -2.18
CA GLY A 21 10.04 -5.77 -2.50
C GLY A 21 9.67 -5.77 -3.98
N CYS A 22 9.92 -6.88 -4.69
CA CYS A 22 9.37 -7.11 -6.03
C CYS A 22 7.83 -7.22 -5.99
N GLY A 23 7.14 -6.12 -5.76
CA GLY A 23 5.69 -6.01 -5.79
C GLY A 23 5.30 -4.69 -6.42
N SER A 24 4.25 -4.71 -7.24
CA SER A 24 3.70 -3.52 -7.89
C SER A 24 3.19 -2.53 -6.82
N PRO A 25 3.49 -1.23 -6.89
CA PRO A 25 3.05 -0.25 -5.89
C PRO A 25 1.52 -0.19 -5.77
N CYS A 26 0.77 -0.48 -6.84
CA CYS A 26 -0.68 -0.59 -6.77
C CYS A 26 -1.15 -1.79 -5.94
N LYS A 27 -0.42 -2.91 -6.00
CA LYS A 27 -0.71 -4.08 -5.17
C LYS A 27 -0.43 -3.77 -3.70
N ASP A 28 0.67 -3.11 -3.39
CA ASP A 28 1.03 -2.70 -2.03
C ASP A 28 0.00 -1.72 -1.43
N LEU A 29 -0.43 -0.74 -2.22
CA LEU A 29 -1.51 0.18 -1.85
C LEU A 29 -2.82 -0.56 -1.56
N ALA A 30 -3.19 -1.52 -2.41
CA ALA A 30 -4.40 -2.32 -2.23
C ALA A 30 -4.32 -3.23 -1.00
N ASP A 31 -3.16 -3.83 -0.73
CA ASP A 31 -2.91 -4.66 0.46
C ASP A 31 -3.09 -3.83 1.74
N LYS A 32 -2.54 -2.61 1.75
CA LYS A 32 -2.69 -1.65 2.85
C LYS A 32 -4.16 -1.25 3.10
N ILE A 33 -4.96 -1.14 2.05
CA ILE A 33 -6.41 -0.91 2.17
C ILE A 33 -7.10 -2.14 2.78
N CYS A 34 -6.73 -3.35 2.37
CA CYS A 34 -7.28 -4.59 2.91
C CYS A 34 -7.00 -4.78 4.40
N ASP A 35 -5.86 -4.31 4.90
CA ASP A 35 -5.54 -4.31 6.33
C ASP A 35 -6.49 -3.45 7.18
N CYS A 36 -7.20 -2.49 6.56
CA CYS A 36 -8.16 -1.64 7.25
C CYS A 36 -9.55 -2.27 7.38
N MET A 37 -9.76 -3.49 6.87
CA MET A 37 -11.08 -4.14 6.92
C MET A 37 -11.48 -4.51 8.36
N PRO A 38 -12.76 -4.32 8.73
CA PRO A 38 -13.20 -4.44 10.14
C PRO A 38 -13.24 -5.89 10.66
N THR A 39 -13.20 -6.88 9.77
CA THR A 39 -13.22 -8.29 10.14
C THR A 39 -12.17 -9.08 9.37
N ARG A 40 -11.62 -10.13 10.00
CA ARG A 40 -10.64 -11.00 9.36
C ARG A 40 -11.16 -11.66 8.08
N LEU A 41 -12.44 -12.05 8.07
CA LEU A 41 -13.08 -12.61 6.87
C LEU A 41 -13.12 -11.59 5.71
N SER A 42 -13.39 -10.32 6.02
CA SER A 42 -13.38 -9.25 5.02
C SER A 42 -11.98 -8.95 4.50
N GLN A 43 -10.97 -8.97 5.38
CA GLN A 43 -9.56 -8.83 5.01
C GLN A 43 -9.13 -9.96 4.05
N GLU A 44 -9.39 -11.23 4.40
CA GLU A 44 -9.06 -12.39 3.57
C GLU A 44 -9.71 -12.31 2.18
N ARG A 45 -10.98 -11.91 2.11
CA ARG A 45 -11.69 -11.68 0.83
C ARG A 45 -11.04 -10.55 0.02
N CYS A 46 -10.68 -9.45 0.68
CA CYS A 46 -10.02 -8.32 0.04
C CYS A 46 -8.68 -8.74 -0.58
N HIS A 47 -7.78 -9.39 0.18
CA HIS A 47 -6.50 -9.85 -0.38
C HIS A 47 -6.67 -10.87 -1.50
N THR A 48 -7.69 -11.74 -1.42
CA THR A 48 -8.01 -12.68 -2.50
C THR A 48 -8.36 -11.92 -3.78
N ASN A 49 -9.19 -10.88 -3.68
CA ASN A 49 -9.58 -10.05 -4.82
C ASN A 49 -8.40 -9.25 -5.38
N VAL A 50 -7.56 -8.67 -4.52
CA VAL A 50 -6.35 -7.95 -4.94
C VAL A 50 -5.39 -8.86 -5.68
N ASN A 51 -5.17 -10.08 -5.18
CA ASN A 51 -4.30 -11.06 -5.84
C ASN A 51 -4.87 -11.50 -7.20
N ALA A 52 -6.18 -11.73 -7.27
CA ALA A 52 -6.86 -12.03 -8.52
C ALA A 52 -6.74 -10.87 -9.52
N ALA A 53 -6.91 -9.62 -9.08
CA ALA A 53 -6.80 -8.43 -9.93
C ALA A 53 -5.37 -8.24 -10.46
N ASP A 54 -4.35 -8.35 -9.58
CA ASP A 54 -2.93 -8.27 -9.93
C ASP A 54 -2.53 -9.32 -10.97
N SER A 55 -3.09 -10.53 -10.88
CA SER A 55 -2.82 -11.61 -11.84
C SER A 55 -3.52 -11.42 -13.19
N ASN A 56 -4.62 -10.65 -13.25
CA ASN A 56 -5.46 -10.51 -14.44
C ASN A 56 -5.37 -9.13 -15.10
N THR A 57 -4.80 -8.14 -14.42
CA THR A 57 -4.72 -6.75 -14.87
C THR A 57 -3.27 -6.34 -15.03
N SER A 58 -2.88 -6.00 -16.25
CA SER A 58 -1.59 -5.34 -16.47
C SER A 58 -1.75 -3.87 -16.12
N ILE A 59 -1.10 -3.44 -15.05
CA ILE A 59 -1.01 -2.03 -14.64
C ILE A 59 0.06 -1.36 -15.52
N SER A 60 -0.24 -0.17 -16.05
CA SER A 60 0.76 0.63 -16.77
C SER A 60 1.75 1.31 -15.82
N GLU A 61 2.94 1.65 -16.30
CA GLU A 61 3.95 2.36 -15.49
C GLU A 61 3.39 3.68 -14.89
N GLU A 62 2.55 4.37 -15.64
CA GLU A 62 1.88 5.62 -15.22
C GLU A 62 0.91 5.40 -14.04
N GLU A 63 0.25 4.24 -14.01
CA GLU A 63 -0.62 3.84 -12.90
C GLU A 63 0.21 3.39 -11.69
N GLU A 64 1.32 2.68 -11.92
CA GLU A 64 2.27 2.32 -10.87
C GLU A 64 2.83 3.57 -10.17
N ASP A 65 3.27 4.57 -10.93
CA ASP A 65 3.75 5.85 -10.41
C ASP A 65 2.67 6.58 -9.59
N ARG A 66 1.41 6.51 -10.03
CA ARG A 66 0.29 7.10 -9.28
C ARG A 66 0.07 6.40 -7.95
N CYS A 67 0.08 5.07 -7.93
CA CYS A 67 -0.05 4.29 -6.71
C CYS A 67 1.12 4.55 -5.75
N GLN A 68 2.34 4.64 -6.27
CA GLN A 68 3.53 4.98 -5.51
C GLN A 68 3.40 6.38 -4.88
N ALA A 69 2.95 7.37 -5.64
CA ALA A 69 2.72 8.72 -5.13
C ALA A 69 1.68 8.75 -3.99
N ILE A 70 0.64 7.90 -4.06
CA ILE A 70 -0.34 7.77 -2.98
C ILE A 70 0.28 7.14 -1.74
N LEU A 71 1.07 6.08 -1.90
CA LEU A 71 1.81 5.44 -0.80
C LEU A 71 2.75 6.43 -0.11
N ASP A 72 3.55 7.15 -0.89
CA ASP A 72 4.48 8.18 -0.39
C ASP A 72 3.77 9.36 0.28
N SER A 73 2.55 9.70 -0.16
CA SER A 73 1.79 10.79 0.46
C SER A 73 1.41 10.51 1.93
N GLY A 74 1.35 9.24 2.32
CA GLY A 74 0.92 8.82 3.66
C GLY A 74 -0.53 9.19 4.00
N ARG A 75 -1.32 9.68 3.02
CA ARG A 75 -2.70 10.12 3.24
C ARG A 75 -3.70 8.97 3.35
N CYS A 76 -3.41 7.85 2.67
CA CYS A 76 -4.22 6.65 2.74
C CYS A 76 -4.02 5.97 4.10
N THR A 77 -4.95 6.22 5.03
CA THR A 77 -4.95 5.69 6.40
C THR A 77 -6.26 4.95 6.68
N CYS A 78 -6.24 4.00 7.60
CA CYS A 78 -7.46 3.30 8.00
C CYS A 78 -8.47 4.26 8.65
N GLU A 79 -8.02 5.32 9.32
CA GLU A 79 -8.90 6.38 9.80
C GLU A 79 -9.59 7.12 8.65
N ALA A 80 -8.87 7.48 7.58
CA ALA A 80 -9.44 8.14 6.41
C ALA A 80 -10.47 7.25 5.71
N ILE A 81 -10.16 5.95 5.53
CA ILE A 81 -11.08 4.98 4.92
C ILE A 81 -12.35 4.84 5.77
N GLN A 82 -12.22 4.71 7.09
CA GLN A 82 -13.37 4.61 8.00
C GLN A 82 -14.19 5.90 8.06
N ALA A 83 -13.56 7.06 7.86
CA ALA A 83 -14.23 8.35 7.74
C ALA A 83 -14.92 8.54 6.37
N GLY A 84 -14.78 7.60 5.44
CA GLY A 84 -15.34 7.67 4.09
C GLY A 84 -14.49 8.43 3.08
N ASP A 85 -13.28 8.85 3.44
CA ASP A 85 -12.33 9.51 2.53
C ASP A 85 -11.48 8.48 1.76
N VAL A 86 -12.15 7.61 1.00
CA VAL A 86 -11.49 6.58 0.18
C VAL A 86 -10.73 7.20 -1.00
N SER A 87 -11.05 8.45 -1.36
CA SER A 87 -10.32 9.24 -2.35
C SER A 87 -8.88 9.54 -1.92
N ALA A 88 -8.59 9.58 -0.62
CA ALA A 88 -7.22 9.68 -0.12
C ALA A 88 -6.34 8.47 -0.51
N CYS A 89 -6.97 7.34 -0.83
CA CYS A 89 -6.33 6.12 -1.30
C CYS A 89 -6.39 5.95 -2.84
N GLY A 90 -6.82 6.97 -3.57
CA GLY A 90 -6.98 6.91 -5.02
C GLY A 90 -8.15 6.06 -5.50
N LEU A 91 -9.01 5.62 -4.58
CA LEU A 91 -10.26 4.94 -4.92
C LEU A 91 -11.27 5.99 -5.39
N ALA A 92 -11.94 5.72 -6.51
CA ALA A 92 -13.18 6.41 -6.82
C ALA A 92 -14.16 6.14 -5.67
N ASN A 93 -14.96 7.13 -5.28
CA ASN A 93 -16.00 7.03 -4.24
C ASN A 93 -17.15 6.05 -4.58
N ASP A 94 -16.87 5.04 -5.39
CA ASP A 94 -17.77 3.95 -5.72
C ASP A 94 -17.81 2.99 -4.54
N ALA A 95 -18.66 3.31 -3.56
CA ALA A 95 -19.03 2.40 -2.49
C ALA A 95 -19.49 1.02 -3.01
N ALA A 96 -19.93 0.94 -4.28
CA ALA A 96 -20.25 -0.30 -4.97
C ALA A 96 -19.02 -1.20 -5.22
N ALA A 97 -17.84 -0.63 -5.50
CA ALA A 97 -16.62 -1.41 -5.73
C ALA A 97 -16.10 -2.12 -4.45
N LEU A 98 -16.43 -1.59 -3.27
CA LEU A 98 -16.09 -2.18 -1.98
C LEU A 98 -17.10 -3.22 -1.49
N LEU A 99 -18.34 -3.15 -1.98
CA LEU A 99 -19.44 -3.99 -1.49
C LEU A 99 -19.82 -5.14 -2.42
N GLY A 100 -19.28 -5.22 -3.64
CA GLY A 100 -19.39 -6.38 -4.51
C GLY A 100 -20.82 -6.91 -4.61
N GLU A 101 -21.70 -6.11 -5.25
CA GLU A 101 -22.95 -6.64 -5.79
C GLU A 101 -22.69 -7.41 -7.10
#